data_AF-A0A7J9ALB7-F1
#
_entry.id   AF-A0A7J9ALB7-F1
#
_cell.length_a   1.000
_cell.length_b   1.000
_cell.length_c   1.000
_cell.angle_alpha   90.00
_cell.angle_beta   90.00
_cell.angle_gamma   90.00
#
_symmetry.space_group_name_H-M   'P 1'
#
loop_
_entity.id
_entity.type
_entity.pdbx_description
1 polymer ?
#
loop_
_entity_poly.entity_id
_entity_poly.type
_entity_poly.pdbx_seq_one_letter_code
_entity_poly.pdbx_strand_id
1 'polypeptide(L)' 'MCGRITYIVDLEKMTCSCRLWDLSGIPCVHTVCAIYNKEEDPEKYLAKCYSKEIYMRTYKYALQPINGLDLW' A
#
# COMPACT_ATOMS: atom_id res chain seq x y z
N MET A 1 -31.88 11.49 9.86
CA MET A 1 -31.05 11.77 8.66
C MET A 1 -30.02 10.66 8.55
N CYS A 2 -30.09 9.81 7.54
CA CYS A 2 -29.06 8.79 7.29
C CYS A 2 -27.83 9.51 6.73
N GLY A 3 -26.81 9.76 7.57
CA GLY A 3 -25.60 10.44 7.15
C GLY A 3 -24.80 9.57 6.19
N ARG A 4 -24.56 10.05 4.96
CA ARG A 4 -23.60 9.39 4.05
C ARG A 4 -22.20 9.53 4.64
N ILE A 5 -21.52 8.40 4.82
CA ILE A 5 -20.10 8.39 5.20
C ILE A 5 -19.29 8.85 3.99
N THR A 6 -18.47 9.88 4.17
CA THR A 6 -17.57 10.42 3.14
C THR A 6 -16.12 10.18 3.52
N TYR A 7 -15.28 9.89 2.52
CA TYR A 7 -13.84 9.71 2.69
C TYR A 7 -13.08 10.76 1.88
N ILE A 8 -12.02 11.29 2.48
CA ILE A 8 -11.12 12.26 1.85
C ILE A 8 -9.89 11.49 1.37
N VAL A 9 -9.54 11.65 0.10
CA VAL A 9 -8.35 11.06 -0.52
C VAL A 9 -7.44 12.20 -0.94
N ASP A 10 -6.18 12.16 -0.49
CA ASP A 10 -5.12 13.07 -0.93
C ASP A 10 -4.06 12.23 -1.65
N LEU A 11 -4.06 12.29 -2.99
CA LEU A 11 -3.16 11.49 -3.83
C LEU A 11 -1.71 11.98 -3.78
N GLU A 12 -1.49 13.27 -3.53
CA GLU A 12 -0.14 13.85 -3.43
C GLU A 12 0.54 13.40 -2.14
N LYS A 13 -0.21 13.44 -1.02
CA LYS A 13 0.29 12.94 0.26
C LYS A 13 0.19 11.42 0.38
N MET A 14 -0.45 10.75 -0.58
CA MET A 14 -0.74 9.32 -0.55
C MET A 14 -1.51 8.88 0.71
N THR A 15 -2.56 9.62 1.07
CA THR A 15 -3.35 9.37 2.30
C THR A 15 -4.83 9.20 2.00
N CYS A 16 -5.54 8.49 2.88
CA CYS A 16 -7.00 8.41 2.86
C CYS A 16 -7.55 8.54 4.28
N SER A 17 -8.65 9.26 4.49
CA SER A 17 -9.25 9.40 5.82
C SER A 17 -9.73 8.09 6.44
N CYS A 18 -9.83 6.99 5.68
CA CYS A 18 -10.06 5.65 6.24
C CYS A 18 -8.80 5.03 6.88
N ARG A 19 -7.62 5.65 6.71
CA ARG A 19 -6.30 5.28 7.22
C ARG A 19 -5.71 3.97 6.71
N LEU A 20 -6.43 3.21 5.88
CA LEU A 20 -5.93 1.94 5.37
C LEU A 20 -4.70 2.12 4.47
N TRP A 21 -4.69 3.17 3.64
CA TRP A 21 -3.55 3.46 2.78
C TRP A 21 -2.34 3.92 3.60
N ASP A 22 -2.55 4.77 4.60
CA ASP A 22 -1.51 5.25 5.52
C ASP A 22 -0.84 4.10 6.29
N LEU A 23 -1.62 3.10 6.70
CA LEU A 23 -1.14 1.95 7.48
C LEU A 23 -0.44 0.89 6.62
N SER A 24 -0.98 0.59 5.45
CA SER A 24 -0.50 -0.52 4.62
C SER A 24 0.45 -0.10 3.51
N GLY A 25 0.40 1.16 3.08
CA GLY A 25 1.05 1.60 1.83
C GLY A 25 0.37 1.09 0.56
N ILE A 26 -0.78 0.39 0.68
CA ILE A 26 -1.58 -0.11 -0.43
C ILE A 26 -2.85 0.75 -0.56
N PRO A 27 -3.16 1.29 -1.76
CA PRO A 27 -4.38 2.06 -1.98
C PRO A 27 -5.63 1.31 -1.50
N CYS A 28 -6.44 1.96 -0.67
CA CYS A 28 -7.73 1.41 -0.24
C CYS A 28 -8.77 1.54 -1.36
N VAL A 29 -9.95 0.92 -1.21
CA VAL A 29 -11.03 1.00 -2.21
C VAL A 29 -11.42 2.44 -2.57
N HIS A 30 -11.43 3.36 -1.60
CA HIS A 30 -11.74 4.78 -1.84
C HIS A 30 -10.67 5.45 -2.70
N THR A 31 -9.39 5.18 -2.39
CA THR A 31 -8.26 5.68 -3.15
C THR A 31 -8.27 5.12 -4.57
N VAL A 32 -8.49 3.81 -4.74
CA VAL A 32 -8.56 3.16 -6.06
C VAL A 32 -9.65 3.80 -6.92
N CYS A 33 -10.84 4.07 -6.36
CA CYS A 33 -11.88 4.81 -7.06
C CYS A 33 -11.43 6.22 -7.46
N ALA A 34 -10.77 6.96 -6.57
CA ALA A 34 -10.29 8.31 -6.85
C ALA A 34 -9.20 8.33 -7.95
N ILE A 35 -8.31 7.33 -7.95
CA ILE A 35 -7.26 7.17 -8.97
C ILE A 35 -7.87 6.88 -10.34
N TYR A 36 -8.82 5.94 -10.43
CA TYR A 36 -9.49 5.64 -11.69
C TYR A 36 -10.31 6.82 -12.21
N ASN A 37 -10.92 7.62 -11.33
CA ASN A 37 -11.60 8.86 -11.73
C ASN A 37 -10.64 9.89 -12.35
N LYS A 38 -9.33 9.79 -12.11
CA LYS A 38 -8.30 10.62 -12.75
C LYS A 38 -7.64 9.93 -13.95
N GLU A 39 -8.14 8.76 -14.36
CA GLU A 39 -7.58 7.95 -15.45
C GLU A 39 -6.12 7.54 -15.21
N GLU A 40 -5.74 7.38 -13.95
CA GLU A 40 -4.41 6.98 -13.54
C GLU A 40 -4.35 5.49 -13.14
N ASP A 41 -3.13 4.97 -13.02
CA ASP A 41 -2.87 3.57 -12.66
C ASP A 41 -2.62 3.45 -11.14
N PRO A 42 -3.43 2.66 -10.39
CA PRO A 42 -3.23 2.43 -8.96
C PRO A 42 -1.87 1.86 -8.58
N GLU A 43 -1.19 1.12 -9.47
CA GLU A 43 0.13 0.56 -9.15
C GLU A 43 1.18 1.66 -8.92
N LYS A 44 1.02 2.83 -9.53
CA LYS A 44 1.89 4.01 -9.32
C LYS A 44 1.82 4.57 -7.90
N TYR A 45 0.77 4.19 -7.16
CA TYR A 45 0.44 4.68 -5.83
C TYR A 45 0.73 3.65 -4.72
N LEU A 46 1.39 2.54 -5.05
CA LEU A 46 1.88 1.57 -4.08
C LEU A 46 3.12 2.11 -3.36
N ALA A 47 3.25 1.79 -2.07
CA ALA A 47 4.49 2.02 -1.36
C ALA A 47 5.65 1.27 -2.04
N LYS A 48 6.83 1.91 -2.09
CA LYS A 48 7.99 1.40 -2.84
C LYS A 48 8.41 -0.01 -2.45
N CYS A 49 8.19 -0.42 -1.20
CA CYS A 49 8.51 -1.77 -0.70
C CYS A 49 7.79 -2.90 -1.46
N TYR A 50 6.66 -2.61 -2.09
CA TYR A 50 5.92 -3.58 -2.91
C TYR A 50 6.41 -3.68 -4.36
N SER A 51 7.35 -2.83 -4.78
CA SER A 51 7.88 -2.90 -6.15
C SER A 51 8.69 -4.18 -6.37
N LYS A 52 8.56 -4.76 -7.56
CA LYS A 52 9.35 -5.93 -7.99
C LYS A 52 10.85 -5.69 -7.82
N GLU A 53 11.31 -4.49 -8.14
CA GLU A 53 12.73 -4.12 -8.01
C GLU A 53 13.20 -4.22 -6.55
N ILE A 54 12.44 -3.65 -5.60
CA ILE A 54 12.78 -3.70 -4.18
C ILE A 54 12.70 -5.14 -3.66
N TYR A 55 11.68 -5.90 -4.07
CA TYR A 55 11.56 -7.31 -3.73
C TYR A 55 12.81 -8.10 -4.16
N MET A 56 13.18 -8.01 -5.45
CA MET A 56 14.35 -8.71 -5.99
C MET A 56 15.66 -8.28 -5.33
N ARG A 57 15.78 -6.99 -4.99
CA ARG A 57 16.96 -6.47 -4.27
C ARG A 57 17.02 -7.00 -2.83
N THR A 58 15.88 -7.07 -2.15
CA THR A 58 15.77 -7.52 -0.76
C THR A 58 16.12 -9.01 -0.64
N TYR A 59 15.59 -9.83 -1.54
CA TYR A 59 15.84 -11.28 -1.60
C TYR A 59 16.95 -11.67 -2.58
N LYS A 60 17.85 -10.74 -2.91
CA LYS A 60 18.97 -11.00 -3.83
C LYS A 60 19.90 -12.11 -3.32
N TYR A 61 20.03 -12.20 -2.00
CA TYR A 61 20.88 -13.18 -1.32
C TYR A 61 20.02 -14.23 -0.65
N ALA A 62 20.52 -15.47 -0.61
CA ALA A 62 19.83 -16.56 0.06
C ALA A 62 19.67 -16.25 1.55
N LEU A 63 18.42 -16.29 2.03
CA LEU A 63 18.14 -16.27 3.46
C LEU A 63 18.72 -17.52 4.08
N GLN A 64 19.54 -17.34 5.11
CA GLN A 64 20.04 -18.46 5.89
C GLN A 64 18.89 -19.04 6.72
N PRO A 65 18.81 -20.37 6.86
CA PRO A 65 17.83 -20.97 7.74
C PRO A 65 18.05 -20.48 9.18
N ILE A 66 16.96 -20.18 9.87
CA ILE A 66 17.00 -19.92 11.30
C ILE A 66 17.02 -21.27 12.02
N ASN A 67 17.96 -21.46 12.95
CA ASN A 67 18.11 -22.71 13.69
C ASN A 67 17.04 -22.84 14.78
N GLY A 68 15.83 -23.25 14.41
CA GLY A 68 14.75 -23.58 15.35
C GLY A 68 13.79 -22.42 15.66
N LEU A 69 12.70 -22.78 16.35
CA LEU A 69 11.62 -21.86 16.78
C LEU A 69 12.09 -20.86 17.84
N ASP A 70 13.09 -21.24 18.61
CA ASP A 70 13.71 -20.47 19.68
C ASP A 70 14.49 -19.25 19.16
N LEU A 71 14.76 -19.18 17.85
CA LEU A 71 15.40 -18.05 17.18
C LEU A 71 14.47 -17.32 16.19
N TRP A 72 13.18 -17.67 16.14
CA TRP A 72 12.13 -16.94 15.39
C TRP A 72 11.58 -15.76 16.21
#